data_AF-A0A7Y8H9Z8-F1
#
_entry.id   AF-A0A7Y8H9Z8-F1
#
_cell.length_a   1.000
_cell.length_b   1.000
_cell.length_c   1.000
_cell.angle_alpha   90.00
_cell.angle_beta   90.00
_cell.angle_gamma   90.00
#
_symmetry.space_group_name_H-M   'P 1'
#
loop_
_entity.id
_entity.type
_entity.pdbx_description
1 polymer ?
#
loop_
_entity_poly.entity_id
_entity_poly.type
_entity_poly.pdbx_seq_one_letter_code
_entity_poly.pdbx_strand_id
1 'polypeptide(L)'
;GIGCPVIASLANVDLAMIVTEPTLSGIHDMERVAQVSKHFGVPTKVVINKFDINLDNSVEIKKICQKEDIEVVAQLPFSQKVSESIVQGVPLVEFCSNGIVQEVSSLWERIK
;
A
#
# COMPACT_ATOMS: atom_id res chain seq x y z
N GLY A 1 7.42 -0.44 -9.27
CA GLY A 1 7.45 0.16 -10.63
C GLY A 1 7.84 1.62 -10.52
N ILE A 2 8.75 2.12 -11.36
CA ILE A 2 9.58 3.31 -11.02
C ILE A 2 9.87 4.24 -12.22
N GLY A 3 9.30 3.95 -13.39
CA GLY A 3 9.61 4.65 -14.64
C GLY A 3 8.67 5.82 -14.95
N CYS A 4 8.74 6.34 -16.17
CA CYS A 4 7.86 7.41 -16.67
C CYS A 4 6.35 7.22 -16.37
N PRO A 5 5.78 5.99 -16.37
CA PRO A 5 4.39 5.80 -15.97
C PRO A 5 4.07 6.27 -14.54
N VAL A 6 5.02 6.18 -13.61
CA VAL A 6 4.84 6.64 -12.21
C VAL A 6 4.76 8.15 -12.16
N ILE A 7 5.65 8.84 -12.89
CA ILE A 7 5.64 10.31 -12.97
C ILE A 7 4.31 10.79 -13.56
N ALA A 8 3.85 10.16 -14.64
CA ALA A 8 2.56 10.49 -15.25
C ALA A 8 1.38 10.24 -14.29
N SER A 9 1.43 9.16 -13.49
CA SER A 9 0.37 8.85 -12.51
C SER A 9 0.34 9.81 -11.31
N LEU A 10 1.43 10.53 -11.05
CA LEU A 10 1.52 11.53 -9.97
C LEU A 10 1.17 12.94 -10.45
N ALA A 11 1.02 13.15 -11.77
CA ALA A 11 0.65 14.44 -12.30
C ALA A 11 -0.81 14.76 -11.93
N ASN A 12 -1.01 15.85 -11.19
CA ASN A 12 -2.32 16.42 -10.88
C ASN A 12 -3.24 15.49 -10.05
N VAL A 13 -2.67 14.76 -9.08
CA VAL A 13 -3.44 13.95 -8.11
C VAL A 13 -3.45 14.62 -6.73
N ASP A 14 -4.54 14.42 -5.98
CA ASP A 14 -4.69 14.95 -4.61
C ASP A 14 -3.92 14.13 -3.57
N LEU A 15 -3.68 12.83 -3.85
CA LEU A 15 -3.05 11.89 -2.95
C LEU A 15 -2.37 10.75 -3.72
N ALA A 16 -1.15 10.38 -3.31
CA ALA A 16 -0.47 9.15 -3.70
C ALA A 16 -0.61 8.10 -2.59
N MET A 17 -1.09 6.90 -2.94
CA MET A 17 -1.18 5.77 -2.02
C MET A 17 -0.22 4.67 -2.45
N ILE A 18 0.81 4.44 -1.63
CA ILE A 18 1.81 3.41 -1.90
C ILE A 18 1.41 2.13 -1.17
N VAL A 19 1.21 1.05 -1.92
CA VAL A 19 0.99 -0.29 -1.37
C VAL A 19 2.29 -1.07 -1.47
N THR A 20 2.84 -1.51 -0.34
CA THR A 20 4.11 -2.24 -0.28
C THR A 20 3.99 -3.54 0.51
N GLU A 21 4.77 -4.56 0.13
CA GLU A 21 4.93 -5.79 0.90
C GLU A 21 6.24 -5.74 1.70
N PRO A 22 6.35 -6.43 2.86
CA PRO A 22 7.53 -6.41 3.71
C PRO A 22 8.68 -7.29 3.16
N THR A 23 9.03 -7.04 1.91
CA THR A 23 10.17 -7.61 1.19
C THR A 23 11.22 -6.52 0.97
N LEU A 24 12.50 -6.89 0.83
CA LEU A 24 13.57 -5.91 0.58
C LEU A 24 13.30 -5.09 -0.70
N SER A 25 12.84 -5.74 -1.76
CA SER A 25 12.44 -5.05 -3.00
C SER A 25 11.25 -4.12 -2.78
N GLY A 26 10.26 -4.52 -1.99
CA GLY A 26 9.10 -3.68 -1.65
C GLY A 26 9.51 -2.41 -0.91
N ILE A 27 10.40 -2.55 0.09
CA ILE A 27 10.96 -1.42 0.85
C ILE A 27 11.66 -0.43 -0.10
N HIS A 28 12.58 -0.92 -0.94
CA HIS A 28 13.33 -0.06 -1.86
C HIS A 28 12.43 0.63 -2.91
N ASP A 29 11.44 -0.09 -3.46
CA ASP A 29 10.49 0.50 -4.41
C ASP A 29 9.61 1.56 -3.72
N MET A 30 9.15 1.28 -2.50
CA MET A 30 8.33 2.22 -1.71
C MET A 30 9.10 3.51 -1.40
N GLU A 31 10.36 3.42 -0.93
CA GLU A 31 11.20 4.59 -0.71
C GLU A 31 11.37 5.44 -1.97
N ARG A 32 11.60 4.79 -3.12
CA ARG A 32 11.77 5.51 -4.39
C ARG A 32 10.48 6.22 -4.81
N VAL A 33 9.33 5.56 -4.72
CA VAL A 33 8.04 6.18 -5.06
C VAL A 33 7.71 7.31 -4.08
N ALA A 34 8.01 7.17 -2.80
CA ALA A 34 7.85 8.22 -1.80
C ALA A 34 8.71 9.45 -2.14
N GLN A 35 9.98 9.26 -2.52
CA GLN A 35 10.87 10.34 -2.94
C GLN A 35 10.35 11.07 -4.19
N VAL A 36 9.85 10.33 -5.18
CA VAL A 36 9.26 10.93 -6.39
C VAL A 36 7.99 11.71 -6.04
N SER A 37 7.10 11.15 -5.23
CA SER A 37 5.86 11.81 -4.80
C SER A 37 6.16 13.10 -4.03
N LYS A 38 7.16 13.07 -3.14
CA LYS A 38 7.67 14.23 -2.40
C LYS A 38 8.24 15.31 -3.32
N HIS A 39 8.97 14.92 -4.38
CA HIS A 39 9.50 15.86 -5.37
C HIS A 39 8.40 16.65 -6.09
N PHE A 40 7.27 15.99 -6.38
CA PHE A 40 6.11 16.63 -7.00
C PHE A 40 5.16 17.33 -5.99
N GLY A 41 5.49 17.30 -4.70
CA GLY A 41 4.66 17.91 -3.65
C GLY A 41 3.33 17.19 -3.43
N VAL A 42 3.22 15.92 -3.83
CA VAL A 42 1.99 15.13 -3.70
C VAL A 42 1.90 14.53 -2.29
N PRO A 43 0.82 14.78 -1.53
CA PRO A 43 0.56 14.10 -0.27
C PRO A 43 0.65 12.59 -0.44
N THR A 44 1.36 11.90 0.44
CA THR A 44 1.65 10.47 0.29
C THR A 44 1.25 9.70 1.54
N LYS A 45 0.58 8.56 1.35
CA LYS A 45 0.19 7.61 2.41
C LYS A 45 0.64 6.20 2.03
N VAL A 46 0.90 5.35 3.03
CA VAL A 46 1.40 3.98 2.83
C VAL A 46 0.42 2.94 3.41
N VAL A 47 0.23 1.86 2.67
CA VAL A 47 -0.41 0.63 3.12
C VAL A 47 0.62 -0.49 3.11
N ILE A 48 0.77 -1.20 4.23
CA ILE A 48 1.60 -2.40 4.29
C ILE A 48 0.72 -3.60 3.96
N ASN A 49 0.84 -4.11 2.73
CA ASN A 49 0.17 -5.32 2.27
C ASN A 49 0.89 -6.57 2.77
N LYS A 50 0.14 -7.61 3.15
CA LYS A 50 0.66 -8.88 3.68
C LYS A 50 1.67 -8.64 4.82
N PHE A 51 1.38 -7.74 5.75
CA PHE A 51 2.37 -7.27 6.75
C PHE A 51 2.95 -8.39 7.63
N ASP A 52 2.19 -9.46 7.80
CA ASP A 52 2.47 -10.62 8.64
C ASP A 52 3.42 -11.64 8.01
N ILE A 53 3.76 -11.53 6.72
CA ILE A 53 4.73 -12.43 6.09
C ILE A 53 6.17 -12.18 6.55
N ASN A 54 6.45 -10.97 7.05
CA ASN A 54 7.72 -10.63 7.71
C ASN A 54 7.53 -9.40 8.63
N LEU A 55 7.45 -9.65 9.94
CA LEU A 55 7.18 -8.61 10.92
C LEU A 55 8.35 -7.63 11.10
N ASP A 56 9.60 -8.11 11.00
CA ASP A 56 10.79 -7.25 11.15
C ASP A 56 10.86 -6.22 10.02
N ASN A 57 10.62 -6.65 8.78
CA ASN A 57 10.55 -5.75 7.64
C ASN A 57 9.33 -4.82 7.70
N SER A 58 8.19 -5.28 8.23
CA SER A 58 7.04 -4.40 8.47
C SER A 58 7.34 -3.30 9.50
N VAL A 59 8.14 -3.62 10.53
CA VAL A 59 8.65 -2.63 11.49
C VAL A 59 9.59 -1.65 10.79
N GLU A 60 10.46 -2.13 9.89
CA GLU A 60 11.38 -1.27 9.14
C GLU A 60 10.63 -0.30 8.21
N ILE A 61 9.60 -0.78 7.50
CA ILE A 61 8.72 0.08 6.70
C ILE A 61 8.14 1.22 7.55
N LYS A 62 7.64 0.91 8.75
CA LYS A 62 7.08 1.93 9.66
C LYS A 62 8.11 2.97 10.09
N LYS A 63 9.35 2.54 10.38
CA LYS A 63 10.43 3.47 10.75
C LYS A 63 10.77 4.41 9.60
N ILE A 64 10.87 3.88 8.38
CA ILE A 64 11.12 4.67 7.17
C ILE A 64 10.00 5.69 6.97
N CYS A 65 8.74 5.25 7.05
CA CYS A 65 7.59 6.13 6.91
C CYS A 65 7.58 7.22 7.98
N GLN A 66 7.85 6.88 9.24
CA GLN A 66 7.93 7.84 10.35
C GLN A 66 9.05 8.87 10.13
N LYS A 67 10.22 8.45 9.64
CA LYS A 67 11.34 9.33 9.34
C LYS A 67 11.03 10.32 8.22
N GLU A 68 10.27 9.89 7.21
CA GLU A 68 9.89 10.70 6.05
C GLU A 68 8.59 11.48 6.23
N ASP A 69 7.98 11.44 7.43
CA ASP A 69 6.69 12.05 7.76
C ASP A 69 5.54 11.55 6.87
N ILE A 70 5.54 10.24 6.61
CA ILE A 70 4.53 9.53 5.80
C ILE A 70 3.65 8.70 6.72
N GLU A 71 2.33 8.88 6.61
CA GLU A 71 1.37 8.10 7.39
C GLU A 71 1.23 6.68 6.83
N VAL A 72 1.36 5.67 7.71
CA VAL A 72 0.95 4.29 7.41
C VAL A 72 -0.52 4.13 7.80
N VAL A 73 -1.42 4.18 6.81
CA VAL A 73 -2.88 4.22 7.03
C VAL A 73 -3.49 2.86 7.35
N ALA A 74 -2.88 1.77 6.89
CA ALA A 74 -3.31 0.40 7.18
C ALA A 74 -2.19 -0.63 7.05
N GLN A 75 -2.41 -1.77 7.68
CA GLN A 75 -1.64 -2.99 7.50
C GLN A 75 -2.62 -4.12 7.20
N LEU A 76 -2.53 -4.70 6.00
CA LEU A 76 -3.42 -5.76 5.56
C LEU A 76 -2.74 -7.11 5.79
N PRO A 77 -3.34 -8.06 6.53
CA PRO A 77 -2.76 -9.39 6.72
C PRO A 77 -2.77 -10.17 5.40
N PHE A 78 -1.93 -11.19 5.32
CA PHE A 78 -1.98 -12.13 4.21
C PHE A 78 -3.32 -12.87 4.21
N SER A 79 -3.95 -12.96 3.04
CA SER A 79 -5.18 -13.73 2.86
C SER A 79 -5.20 -14.40 1.50
N GLN A 80 -5.38 -15.72 1.51
CA GLN A 80 -5.56 -16.51 0.28
C GLN A 80 -6.81 -16.10 -0.50
N LYS A 81 -7.82 -15.53 0.19
CA LYS A 81 -9.07 -15.04 -0.42
C LYS A 81 -8.82 -13.98 -1.49
N VAL A 82 -7.77 -13.17 -1.35
CA VAL A 82 -7.38 -12.20 -2.37
C VAL A 82 -7.00 -12.91 -3.67
N SER A 83 -6.08 -13.86 -3.59
CA SER A 83 -5.65 -14.63 -4.77
C SER A 83 -6.79 -15.43 -5.38
N GLU A 84 -7.62 -16.08 -4.55
CA GLU A 84 -8.81 -16.82 -5.00
C GLU A 84 -9.79 -15.91 -5.76
N SER A 85 -10.06 -14.70 -5.24
CA SER A 85 -10.98 -13.74 -5.88
C SER A 85 -10.46 -13.29 -7.26
N ILE A 86 -9.16 -13.05 -7.39
CA ILE A 86 -8.51 -12.66 -8.64
C ILE A 86 -8.61 -13.80 -9.67
N VAL A 87 -8.36 -15.05 -9.26
CA VAL A 87 -8.47 -16.23 -10.15
C VAL A 87 -9.89 -16.38 -10.68
N GLN A 88 -10.89 -16.05 -9.87
CA GLN A 88 -12.31 -16.08 -10.28
C GLN A 88 -12.74 -14.82 -11.06
N GLY A 89 -11.90 -13.78 -11.13
CA GLY A 89 -12.25 -12.50 -11.74
C GLY A 89 -13.35 -11.75 -11.00
N VAL A 90 -13.53 -12.02 -9.71
CA VAL A 90 -14.57 -11.40 -8.86
C VAL A 90 -13.91 -10.41 -7.90
N PRO A 91 -14.43 -9.18 -7.75
CA PRO A 91 -13.93 -8.25 -6.74
C PRO A 91 -13.93 -8.87 -5.33
N LEU A 92 -12.87 -8.66 -4.55
CA LEU A 92 -12.72 -9.25 -3.22
C LEU A 92 -13.92 -9.00 -2.29
N VAL A 93 -14.50 -7.79 -2.35
CA VAL A 93 -15.67 -7.37 -1.56
C VAL A 93 -16.97 -8.07 -1.96
N GLU A 94 -17.04 -8.60 -3.18
CA GLU A 94 -18.16 -9.43 -3.66
C GLU A 94 -17.88 -10.94 -3.46
N PHE A 95 -16.60 -11.32 -3.40
CA PHE A 95 -16.16 -12.70 -3.26
C PHE A 95 -16.31 -13.24 -1.82
N CYS A 96 -16.04 -12.42 -0.80
CA CYS A 96 -16.24 -12.80 0.59
C CYS A 96 -16.71 -11.61 1.45
N SER A 97 -17.27 -11.89 2.62
CA SER A 97 -17.86 -10.87 3.51
C SER A 97 -17.12 -10.69 4.85
N ASN A 98 -16.03 -11.42 5.09
CA ASN A 98 -15.29 -11.44 6.35
C ASN A 98 -13.77 -11.42 6.15
N GLY A 99 -13.03 -11.28 7.25
CA GLY A 99 -11.57 -11.24 7.25
C GLY A 99 -11.03 -9.97 6.59
N ILE A 100 -10.15 -10.13 5.60
CA ILE A 100 -9.44 -9.03 4.95
C ILE A 100 -10.38 -7.98 4.30
N VAL A 101 -11.63 -8.35 3.98
CA VAL A 101 -12.63 -7.42 3.44
C VAL A 101 -12.97 -6.32 4.43
N GLN A 102 -13.00 -6.62 5.73
CA GLN A 102 -13.26 -5.62 6.77
C GLN A 102 -12.11 -4.62 6.89
N GLU A 103 -10.88 -5.09 6.76
CA GLU A 103 -9.67 -4.24 6.77
C GLU A 103 -9.62 -3.32 5.55
N VAL A 104 -9.91 -3.85 4.35
CA VAL A 104 -9.95 -3.06 3.12
C VAL A 104 -11.08 -2.03 3.17
N SER A 105 -12.26 -2.40 3.68
CA SER A 105 -13.38 -1.47 3.85
C SER A 105 -13.04 -0.37 4.86
N SER A 106 -12.41 -0.72 5.98
CA SER A 106 -11.99 0.24 7.00
C SER A 106 -10.90 1.19 6.48
N LEU A 107 -9.98 0.70 5.65
CA LEU A 107 -8.99 1.52 4.96
C LEU A 107 -9.67 2.55 4.05
N TRP A 108 -10.63 2.12 3.23
CA TRP A 108 -11.38 3.01 2.33
C TRP A 108 -12.06 4.16 3.08
N GLU A 109 -12.69 3.85 4.21
CA GLU A 109 -13.38 4.83 5.06
C GLU A 109 -12.44 5.87 5.70
N ARG A 110 -11.14 5.59 5.82
CA ARG A 110 -10.12 6.53 6.35
C ARG A 110 -9.56 7.48 5.30
N ILE A 111 -9.73 7.15 4.02
CA ILE A 111 -9.15 7.90 2.90
C ILE A 111 -10.19 8.80 2.24
N LYS A 112 -11.47 8.40 2.26
CA LYS A 112 -12.57 9.18 1.69
C LYS A 112 -12.77 10.55 2.34
#